data_AF-A0A662BDB0-F1
#
_entry.id   AF-A0A662BDB0-F1
#
_cell.length_a   1.000
_cell.length_b   1.000
_cell.length_c   1.000
_cell.angle_alpha   90.00
_cell.angle_beta   90.00
_cell.angle_gamma   90.00
#
_symmetry.space_group_name_H-M   'P 1'
#
loop_
_entity.id
_entity.type
_entity.pdbx_description
1 polymer ?
#
loop_
_entity_poly.entity_id
_entity_poly.type
_entity_poly.pdbx_seq_one_letter_code
_entity_poly.pdbx_strand_id
1 'polypeptide(L)' 'MKSFIDRLRPYIGNKKLKSKSTITLMAAHSGSEDSDLTEEMFRRSFEFLEINNIGSVTAKAYDIGGVA' A
#
# COMPACT_ATOMS: atom_id res chain seq x y z
N MET A 1 5.11 -0.72 -7.60
CA MET A 1 5.31 -1.00 -6.16
C MET A 1 5.48 -2.49 -5.80
N LYS A 2 4.91 -3.45 -6.55
CA LYS A 2 5.00 -4.88 -6.21
C LYS A 2 6.43 -5.43 -5.97
N SER A 3 7.37 -5.12 -6.88
CA SER A 3 8.76 -5.57 -6.75
C SER A 3 9.47 -5.04 -5.49
N PHE A 4 9.10 -3.85 -5.01
CA PHE A 4 9.64 -3.31 -3.76
C PHE A 4 9.21 -4.15 -2.56
N ILE A 5 7.92 -4.46 -2.44
CA ILE A 5 7.39 -5.31 -1.38
C ILE A 5 8.02 -6.71 -1.43
N ASP A 6 8.23 -7.27 -2.62
CA ASP A 6 8.88 -8.57 -2.76
C ASP A 6 10.34 -8.58 -2.26
N ARG A 7 11.06 -7.47 -2.43
CA ARG A 7 12.42 -7.31 -1.88
C ARG A 7 12.45 -7.18 -0.35
N LEU A 8 11.31 -6.95 0.30
CA LEU A 8 11.24 -6.87 1.77
C LEU A 8 11.10 -8.25 2.43
N ARG A 9 10.77 -9.31 1.69
CA ARG A 9 10.56 -10.67 2.25
C ARG A 9 11.71 -11.20 3.12
N PRO A 10 12.99 -10.98 2.79
CA PRO A 10 14.10 -11.46 3.65
C PRO A 10 14.11 -10.85 5.06
N TYR A 11 13.47 -9.70 5.28
CA TYR A 11 13.43 -9.07 6.60
C TYR A 11 12.49 -9.77 7.60
N ILE A 12 11.70 -10.75 7.16
CA ILE A 12 10.93 -11.62 8.06
C ILE A 12 11.86 -12.44 8.95
N GLY A 13 12.97 -12.94 8.40
CA GLY A 13 13.92 -13.77 9.12
C GLY A 13 14.70 -12.99 10.19
N ASN A 14 15.00 -11.71 9.94
CA ASN A 14 15.75 -10.87 10.87
C ASN A 14 14.89 -9.93 11.71
N LYS A 15 13.55 -9.98 11.55
CA LYS A 15 12.56 -9.22 12.31
C LYS A 15 12.75 -7.70 12.30
N LYS A 16 13.53 -7.15 11.36
CA LYS A 16 13.82 -5.71 11.31
C LYS A 16 12.59 -4.85 11.00
N LEU A 17 11.56 -5.42 10.38
CA LEU A 17 10.31 -4.72 10.06
C LEU A 17 9.22 -4.93 11.11
N LYS A 18 9.45 -5.82 12.08
CA LYS A 18 8.47 -6.17 13.10
C LYS A 18 8.03 -4.93 13.87
N SER A 19 6.72 -4.77 14.04
CA SER A 19 6.07 -3.70 14.80
C SER A 19 6.29 -2.29 14.25
N LYS A 20 6.90 -2.13 13.06
CA LYS A 20 6.91 -0.83 12.38
C LYS A 20 5.50 -0.49 11.93
N SER A 21 5.13 0.78 12.05
CA SER A 21 3.84 1.27 11.57
C SER A 21 3.95 1.75 10.13
N THR A 22 2.92 1.50 9.33
CA THR A 22 2.83 1.99 7.95
C THR A 22 1.43 2.54 7.67
N ILE A 23 1.37 3.54 6.79
CA ILE A 23 0.14 4.06 6.22
C ILE A 23 0.19 3.89 4.71
N THR A 24 -0.92 3.50 4.11
CA THR A 24 -1.01 3.31 2.65
C THR A 24 -1.65 4.54 2.01
N LEU A 25 -0.92 5.27 1.18
CA LEU A 25 -1.47 6.40 0.42
C LEU A 25 -1.71 5.96 -1.03
N MET A 26 -2.95 6.10 -1.50
CA MET A 26 -3.36 5.71 -2.84
C MET A 26 -4.00 6.89 -3.56
N ALA A 27 -3.67 7.06 -4.83
CA ALA A 27 -4.40 7.94 -5.73
C ALA A 27 -5.24 7.07 -6.67
N ALA A 28 -6.55 7.30 -6.71
CA ALA A 28 -7.50 6.51 -7.48
C ALA A 28 -8.47 7.42 -8.23
N HIS A 29 -8.94 7.00 -9.40
CA HIS A 29 -9.80 7.84 -10.25
C HIS A 29 -11.16 8.12 -9.59
N SER A 30 -11.82 7.07 -9.09
CA SER A 30 -13.13 7.13 -8.42
C SER A 30 -13.03 7.10 -6.89
N GLY A 31 -11.82 7.05 -6.35
CA GLY A 31 -11.58 6.96 -4.90
C GLY A 31 -11.50 5.51 -4.41
N SER A 32 -12.05 5.24 -3.22
CA SER A 32 -11.90 3.95 -2.53
C SER A 32 -12.41 2.76 -3.33
N GLU A 33 -13.46 2.94 -4.13
CA GLU A 33 -14.08 1.89 -4.96
C GLU A 33 -13.11 1.29 -5.98
N ASP A 34 -12.18 2.08 -6.52
CA ASP A 34 -11.18 1.59 -7.49
C ASP A 34 -9.95 0.98 -6.81
N SER A 35 -9.76 1.26 -5.51
CA SER A 35 -8.54 0.94 -4.77
C SER A 35 -8.69 -0.18 -3.75
N ASP A 36 -9.88 -0.75 -3.59
CA ASP A 36 -10.23 -1.76 -2.58
C ASP A 36 -9.28 -2.99 -2.61
N LEU A 37 -9.04 -3.54 -3.81
CA LEU A 37 -8.15 -4.68 -4.02
C LEU A 37 -6.70 -4.31 -3.74
N THR A 38 -6.32 -3.07 -4.03
CA THR A 38 -4.96 -2.57 -3.80
C THR A 38 -4.71 -2.37 -2.31
N GLU A 39 -5.70 -1.82 -1.60
CA GLU A 39 -5.68 -1.67 -0.14
C GLU A 39 -5.53 -3.03 0.53
N GLU A 40 -6.37 -4.01 0.14
CA GLU A 40 -6.35 -5.35 0.72
C GLU A 40 -5.04 -6.08 0.41
N MET A 41 -4.49 -5.92 -0.79
CA MET A 41 -3.18 -6.46 -1.16
C MET A 41 -2.07 -5.89 -0.26
N PHE A 42 -2.06 -4.58 -0.03
CA PHE A 42 -1.07 -3.96 0.86
C PHE A 42 -1.26 -4.37 2.32
N ARG A 43 -2.51 -4.42 2.81
CA ARG A 43 -2.84 -4.87 4.17
C ARG A 43 -2.27 -6.27 4.43
N ARG A 44 -2.58 -7.24 3.55
CA ARG A 44 -2.06 -8.61 3.65
C ARG A 44 -0.54 -8.69 3.53
N SER A 45 0.05 -7.88 2.65
CA SER A 45 1.50 -7.85 2.45
C SER A 45 2.23 -7.31 3.69
N PHE A 46 1.71 -6.27 4.34
CA PHE A 46 2.27 -5.71 5.56
C PHE A 46 2.08 -6.64 6.76
N GLU A 47 0.91 -7.28 6.87
CA GLU A 47 0.64 -8.31 7.87
C GLU A 47 1.66 -9.47 7.76
N PHE A 48 1.92 -9.96 6.55
CA PHE A 48 2.94 -10.98 6.29
C PHE A 48 4.36 -10.54 6.68
N LEU A 49 4.68 -9.25 6.53
CA LEU A 49 5.97 -8.67 6.91
C LEU A 49 6.06 -8.30 8.40
N GLU A 50 5.03 -8.61 9.20
CA GLU A 50 4.88 -8.23 10.62
C GLU A 50 4.91 -6.71 10.85
N ILE A 51 4.44 -5.95 9.86
CA ILE A 51 4.29 -4.49 9.91
C ILE A 51 2.86 -4.16 10.34
N ASN A 52 2.72 -3.22 11.27
CA ASN A 52 1.43 -2.72 11.72
C ASN A 52 0.87 -1.73 10.68
N ASN A 53 -0.12 -2.15 9.89
CA ASN A 53 -0.85 -1.23 9.02
C ASN A 53 -1.84 -0.41 9.85
N ILE A 54 -1.58 0.89 10.01
CA ILE A 54 -2.42 1.80 10.82
C ILE A 54 -3.55 2.43 10.02
N GLY A 55 -3.62 2.21 8.70
CA GLY A 55 -4.72 2.64 7.85
C GLY A 55 -4.31 2.94 6.41
N SER A 56 -5.30 3.31 5.60
CA SER A 56 -5.15 3.79 4.24
C SER A 56 -5.75 5.19 4.10
N VAL A 57 -5.23 5.97 3.15
CA VAL A 57 -5.84 7.20 2.68
C VAL A 57 -5.88 7.15 1.17
N THR A 58 -7.07 7.28 0.61
CA THR A 58 -7.27 7.35 -0.84
C THR A 58 -7.64 8.77 -1.24
N ALA A 59 -6.83 9.36 -2.13
CA ALA A 59 -7.12 10.63 -2.77
C ALA A 59 -7.75 10.39 -4.14
N LYS A 60 -8.76 11.19 -4.49
CA LYS A 60 -9.34 11.17 -5.83
C LYS A 60 -8.41 11.89 -6.80
N ALA A 61 -7.94 11.18 -7.83
CA ALA A 61 -7.07 11.73 -8.85
C ALA A 61 -7.89 12.54 -9.86
N TYR A 62 -7.89 13.88 -9.71
CA TYR A 62 -8.49 14.81 -10.66
C TYR A 62 -7.43 15.27 -11.66
N ASP A 63 -7.00 14.38 -12.56
CA ASP A 63 -6.25 14.81 -13.73
C ASP A 63 -6.67 13.96 -14.94
N ILE A 64 -7.80 14.32 -15.53
CA ILE A 64 -8.07 14.01 -16.93
C ILE A 64 -7.40 15.14 -17.70
N GLY A 65 -6.09 15.05 -17.87
CA GLY A 65 -5.34 15.99 -18.69
C GLY A 65 -5.91 15.97 -20.11
N GLY A 66 -6.75 16.95 -20.43
CA GLY A 66 -7.04 17.34 -21.80
C GLY A 66 -5.72 17.83 -22.38
N VAL A 67 -5.08 17.01 -23.21
CA VAL A 67 -4.01 17.48 -24.07
C VAL A 67 -4.70 18.30 -25.17
N ALA A 68 -4.46 19.61 -25.16
CA ALA A 68 -4.80 20.51 -26.26
C ALA A 68 -4.04 20.16 -27.54
#